data_AF-A0A7X8CHE4-F1
#
_entry.id   AF-A0A7X8CHE4-F1
#
_cell.length_a   1.000
_cell.length_b   1.000
_cell.length_c   1.000
_cell.angle_alpha   90.00
_cell.angle_beta   90.00
_cell.angle_gamma   90.00
#
_symmetry.space_group_name_H-M   'P 1'
#
loop_
_entity.id
_entity.type
_entity.pdbx_description
1 polymer ?
#
loop_
_entity_poly.entity_id
_entity_poly.type
_entity_poly.pdbx_seq_one_letter_code
_entity_poly.pdbx_strand_id
1 'polypeptide(L)'
;MNKKQNLFFFLKSLINNDTAVIGGRTKKWWTALILYFVSIFIAVIPTMISVGKTKGSAIFTGDQFHSDVAMIKFNESLATNDVDLIFEDSAAGPILTNPSANYAFTFDKTLEITDETSVVFNFPYYTFARTETYTIENSDGTTTEETKVTEHLRVYYVASMDGFVFHGGKHLTPEVYLANYLAKAKSTEEKIVSHFILGKNGITIRIYNPTKATEGKNVERSYNGVYKKVPVGLNIKNFYLKGKDGNPLDSTAMTFKSEVLASWANLVDVAYGPVKVNLFFAQSGLSLLVYAVISAFIGLVIFLSTRGKNNPNRSITFKESMQIGCWLLLSPALITLVIGSFLPQYAALIYVATLGMRSVWLTMKSLRPVQPAK
;
A
#
# COMPACT_ATOMS: atom_id res chain seq x y z
N MET A 1 38.96 29.97 1.95
CA MET A 1 37.82 29.87 2.90
C MET A 1 37.86 28.52 3.60
N ASN A 2 37.93 28.51 4.92
CA ASN A 2 38.24 27.33 5.74
C ASN A 2 37.04 26.38 5.82
N LYS A 3 37.22 25.04 5.76
CA LYS A 3 36.12 24.05 5.69
C LYS A 3 35.09 24.21 6.83
N LYS A 4 35.56 24.58 8.04
CA LYS A 4 34.71 24.86 9.22
C LYS A 4 33.80 26.09 9.05
N GLN A 5 34.28 27.15 8.39
CA GLN A 5 33.49 28.37 8.13
C GLN A 5 32.37 28.12 7.12
N ASN A 6 32.58 27.22 6.14
CA ASN A 6 31.55 26.82 5.20
C ASN A 6 30.41 26.06 5.89
N LEU A 7 30.74 25.07 6.74
CA LEU A 7 29.74 24.29 7.46
C LEU A 7 28.87 25.17 8.38
N PHE A 8 29.50 26.09 9.11
CA PHE A 8 28.78 27.02 9.98
C PHE A 8 27.85 27.95 9.21
N PHE A 9 28.24 28.37 7.99
CA PHE A 9 27.39 29.16 7.10
C PHE A 9 26.15 28.39 6.62
N PHE A 10 26.30 27.09 6.29
CA PHE A 10 25.17 26.23 5.93
C PHE A 10 24.20 26.05 7.10
N LEU A 11 24.70 25.77 8.30
CA LEU A 11 23.86 25.65 9.50
C LEU A 11 23.16 26.97 9.84
N LYS A 12 23.84 28.11 9.70
CA LYS A 12 23.23 29.43 9.88
C LYS A 12 22.13 29.70 8.86
N SER A 13 22.27 29.22 7.63
CA SER A 13 21.20 29.26 6.62
C SER A 13 20.01 28.35 6.92
N LEU A 14 20.02 27.50 7.96
CA LEU A 14 18.82 26.76 8.38
C LEU A 14 17.84 27.62 9.17
N ILE A 15 18.37 28.64 9.87
CA ILE A 15 17.64 29.45 10.84
C ILE A 15 17.48 30.89 10.34
N ASN A 16 18.46 31.42 9.60
CA ASN A 16 18.46 32.81 9.13
C ASN A 16 18.28 32.92 7.61
N ASN A 17 17.19 33.58 7.22
CA ASN A 17 16.83 33.87 5.83
C ASN A 17 17.80 34.85 5.13
N ASP A 18 18.43 35.78 5.85
CA ASP A 18 19.43 36.68 5.26
C ASP A 18 20.69 35.92 4.81
N THR A 19 21.02 34.84 5.53
CA THR A 19 22.14 33.96 5.14
C THR A 19 21.82 33.18 3.87
N ALA A 20 20.54 32.83 3.64
CA ALA A 20 20.10 32.22 2.39
C ALA A 20 20.15 33.21 1.21
N VAL A 21 19.81 34.48 1.44
CA VAL A 21 19.94 35.54 0.41
C VAL A 21 21.40 35.79 0.06
N ILE A 22 22.29 35.93 1.06
CA ILE A 22 23.73 36.07 0.85
C ILE A 22 24.29 34.83 0.15
N GLY A 23 23.88 33.64 0.58
CA GLY A 23 24.28 32.36 -0.02
C GLY A 23 23.92 32.27 -1.50
N GLY A 24 22.68 32.63 -1.84
CA GLY A 24 22.19 32.60 -3.22
C GLY A 24 22.83 33.65 -4.14
N ARG A 25 23.36 34.75 -3.61
CA ARG A 25 24.01 35.81 -4.41
C ARG A 25 25.52 35.68 -4.51
N THR A 26 26.18 35.12 -3.50
CA THR A 26 27.65 35.16 -3.38
C THR A 26 28.33 33.81 -3.55
N LYS A 27 27.61 32.69 -3.41
CA LYS A 27 28.20 31.35 -3.51
C LYS A 27 28.08 30.77 -4.91
N LYS A 28 28.94 29.78 -5.20
CA LYS A 28 28.97 29.11 -6.50
C LYS A 28 27.65 28.39 -6.76
N TRP A 29 27.16 28.43 -8.00
CA TRP A 29 25.85 27.90 -8.37
C TRP A 29 25.63 26.42 -8.02
N TRP A 30 26.69 25.61 -8.06
CA TRP A 30 26.62 24.19 -7.74
C TRP A 30 26.31 23.92 -6.26
N THR A 31 26.60 24.84 -5.33
CA THR A 31 26.23 24.65 -3.91
C THR A 31 24.71 24.71 -3.73
N ALA A 32 24.04 25.59 -4.48
CA ALA A 32 22.58 25.66 -4.49
C ALA A 32 21.97 24.38 -5.06
N LEU A 33 22.58 23.83 -6.12
CA LEU A 33 22.14 22.57 -6.72
C LEU A 33 22.30 21.37 -5.77
N ILE A 34 23.41 21.30 -5.02
CA ILE A 34 23.57 20.26 -3.98
C ILE A 34 22.48 20.40 -2.91
N LEU A 35 22.23 21.62 -2.40
CA LEU A 35 21.19 21.85 -1.40
C LEU A 35 19.81 21.46 -1.91
N TYR A 36 19.52 21.73 -3.19
CA TYR A 36 18.27 21.32 -3.83
C TYR A 36 18.07 19.81 -3.78
N PHE A 37 19.02 19.04 -4.31
CA PHE A 37 18.91 17.59 -4.34
C PHE A 37 18.90 16.98 -2.94
N VAL A 38 19.81 17.40 -2.06
CA VAL A 38 19.87 16.89 -0.69
C VAL A 38 18.57 17.14 0.06
N SER A 39 17.97 18.33 -0.09
CA SER A 39 16.72 18.67 0.58
C SER A 39 15.56 17.81 0.10
N ILE A 40 15.45 17.59 -1.22
CA ILE A 40 14.40 16.75 -1.80
C ILE A 40 14.55 15.30 -1.34
N PHE A 41 15.76 14.74 -1.37
CA PHE A 41 16.01 13.39 -0.89
C PHE A 41 15.67 13.23 0.59
N ILE A 42 16.08 14.19 1.44
CA ILE A 42 15.75 14.20 2.86
C ILE A 42 14.24 14.22 3.09
N ALA A 43 13.50 15.04 2.33
CA ALA A 43 12.05 15.17 2.48
C ALA A 43 11.28 13.90 2.07
N VAL A 44 11.84 13.05 1.19
CA VAL A 44 11.21 11.78 0.74
C VAL A 44 11.37 10.64 1.76
N ILE A 45 12.38 10.70 2.63
CA ILE A 45 12.69 9.62 3.60
C ILE A 45 11.46 9.15 4.40
N PRO A 46 10.60 10.03 4.96
CA PRO A 46 9.42 9.56 5.70
C PRO A 46 8.47 8.69 4.87
N THR A 47 8.23 9.07 3.61
CA THR A 47 7.40 8.29 2.69
C THR A 47 8.04 6.93 2.39
N MET A 48 9.36 6.91 2.15
CA MET A 48 10.11 5.66 1.94
C MET A 48 10.00 4.72 3.14
N ILE A 49 10.16 5.23 4.36
CA ILE A 49 10.06 4.43 5.60
C ILE A 49 8.64 3.89 5.76
N SER A 50 7.62 4.72 5.53
CA SER A 50 6.22 4.32 5.66
C SER A 50 5.88 3.15 4.74
N VAL A 51 6.22 3.25 3.45
CA VAL A 51 5.99 2.16 2.50
C VAL A 51 6.86 0.95 2.83
N GLY A 52 8.12 1.15 3.24
CA GLY A 52 9.04 0.06 3.58
C GLY A 52 8.57 -0.81 4.76
N LYS A 53 7.86 -0.21 5.73
CA LYS A 53 7.31 -0.89 6.90
C LYS A 53 6.03 -1.70 6.61
N THR A 54 5.41 -1.52 5.46
CA THR A 54 4.22 -2.29 5.09
C THR A 54 4.56 -3.78 4.96
N LYS A 55 3.66 -4.62 5.50
CA LYS A 55 3.73 -6.07 5.49
C LYS A 55 2.42 -6.62 4.96
N GLY A 56 2.48 -7.72 4.20
CA GLY A 56 1.28 -8.38 3.70
C GLY A 56 0.46 -8.99 4.84
N SER A 57 1.16 -9.53 5.85
CA SER A 57 0.58 -10.11 7.06
C SER A 57 -0.27 -9.14 7.90
N ALA A 58 -0.22 -7.83 7.63
CA ALA A 58 -1.10 -6.83 8.25
C ALA A 58 -2.59 -7.08 7.97
N ILE A 59 -2.93 -7.86 6.93
CA ILE A 59 -4.31 -8.28 6.72
C ILE A 59 -4.87 -9.10 7.89
N PHE A 60 -3.99 -9.82 8.60
CA PHE A 60 -4.35 -10.66 9.74
C PHE A 60 -4.29 -9.93 11.10
N THR A 61 -3.92 -8.64 11.14
CA THR A 61 -3.77 -7.89 12.40
C THR A 61 -5.07 -7.15 12.79
N GLY A 62 -6.05 -7.89 13.30
CA GLY A 62 -7.32 -7.37 13.85
C GLY A 62 -8.49 -8.30 13.56
N ASP A 63 -9.73 -7.83 13.67
CA ASP A 63 -10.92 -8.69 13.53
C ASP A 63 -10.98 -9.39 12.16
N GLN A 64 -10.96 -10.72 12.19
CA GLN A 64 -10.99 -11.58 10.99
C GLN A 64 -12.39 -12.11 10.69
N PHE A 65 -13.38 -11.84 11.54
CA PHE A 65 -14.78 -12.29 11.39
C PHE A 65 -14.89 -13.81 11.09
N HIS A 66 -14.13 -14.62 11.84
CA HIS A 66 -13.99 -16.08 11.67
C HIS A 66 -13.27 -16.55 10.40
N SER A 67 -12.72 -15.66 9.58
CA SER A 67 -11.89 -16.02 8.42
C SER A 67 -10.61 -16.75 8.85
N ASP A 68 -10.07 -16.45 10.02
CA ASP A 68 -8.92 -17.12 10.64
C ASP A 68 -9.19 -18.61 10.94
N VAL A 69 -10.34 -18.90 11.56
CA VAL A 69 -10.79 -20.28 11.80
C VAL A 69 -11.08 -20.98 10.49
N ALA A 70 -11.73 -20.29 9.56
CA ALA A 70 -12.06 -20.82 8.24
C ALA A 70 -10.82 -21.19 7.42
N MET A 71 -9.74 -20.40 7.50
CA MET A 71 -8.45 -20.72 6.89
C MET A 71 -7.86 -22.00 7.45
N ILE A 72 -7.87 -22.18 8.77
CA ILE A 72 -7.37 -23.41 9.40
C ILE A 72 -8.18 -24.62 8.90
N LYS A 73 -9.52 -24.49 8.86
CA LYS A 73 -10.41 -25.53 8.34
C LYS A 73 -10.23 -25.81 6.85
N PHE A 74 -9.87 -24.80 6.06
CA PHE A 74 -9.48 -24.99 4.67
C PHE A 74 -8.21 -25.85 4.56
N ASN A 75 -7.14 -25.53 5.30
CA ASN A 75 -5.92 -26.35 5.25
C ASN A 75 -6.12 -27.76 5.83
N GLU A 76 -6.96 -27.91 6.86
CA GLU A 76 -7.39 -29.23 7.35
C GLU A 76 -8.09 -30.02 6.23
N SER A 77 -9.01 -29.39 5.50
CA SER A 77 -9.72 -30.02 4.38
C SER A 77 -8.79 -30.40 3.23
N LEU A 78 -7.79 -29.57 2.92
CA LEU A 78 -6.75 -29.92 1.95
C LEU A 78 -5.96 -31.16 2.39
N ALA A 79 -5.58 -31.23 3.68
CA ALA A 79 -4.82 -32.35 4.23
C ALA A 79 -5.65 -33.65 4.26
N THR A 80 -6.90 -33.57 4.72
CA THR A 80 -7.81 -34.73 4.80
C THR A 80 -8.15 -35.31 3.44
N ASN A 81 -8.35 -34.47 2.43
CA ASN A 81 -8.73 -34.90 1.07
C ASN A 81 -7.53 -35.05 0.11
N ASP A 82 -6.30 -34.93 0.63
CA ASP A 82 -5.06 -35.02 -0.14
C ASP A 82 -5.01 -34.11 -1.38
N VAL A 83 -5.40 -32.84 -1.20
CA VAL A 83 -5.39 -31.81 -2.25
C VAL A 83 -4.12 -30.99 -2.14
N ASP A 84 -3.17 -31.23 -3.05
CA ASP A 84 -1.89 -30.53 -3.11
C ASP A 84 -1.98 -29.21 -3.86
N LEU A 85 -1.57 -28.13 -3.22
CA LEU A 85 -1.48 -26.80 -3.82
C LEU A 85 -0.03 -26.32 -3.73
N ILE A 86 0.75 -26.61 -4.78
CA ILE A 86 2.21 -26.53 -4.78
C ILE A 86 2.67 -25.37 -5.66
N PHE A 87 3.72 -24.69 -5.22
CA PHE A 87 4.40 -23.69 -6.04
C PHE A 87 5.45 -24.38 -6.92
N GLU A 88 5.26 -24.34 -8.24
CA GLU A 88 6.19 -24.92 -9.22
C GLU A 88 6.94 -23.83 -9.97
N ASP A 89 8.14 -24.15 -10.46
CA ASP A 89 8.93 -23.20 -11.23
C ASP A 89 8.39 -23.05 -12.66
N SER A 90 8.47 -21.82 -13.19
CA SER A 90 8.05 -21.48 -14.55
C SER A 90 8.91 -20.35 -15.08
N ALA A 91 8.94 -20.17 -16.41
CA ALA A 91 9.77 -19.16 -17.07
C ALA A 91 9.50 -17.72 -16.56
N ALA A 92 8.30 -17.44 -16.05
CA ALA A 92 7.92 -16.13 -15.51
C ALA A 92 8.10 -16.01 -13.98
N GLY A 93 8.63 -17.05 -13.33
CA GLY A 93 8.72 -17.22 -11.87
C GLY A 93 7.72 -18.25 -11.33
N PRO A 94 7.72 -18.48 -10.01
CA PRO A 94 6.89 -19.50 -9.39
C PRO A 94 5.39 -19.30 -9.65
N ILE A 95 4.71 -20.40 -9.99
CA ILE A 95 3.26 -20.46 -10.22
C ILE A 95 2.61 -21.45 -9.27
N LEU A 96 1.35 -21.21 -8.89
CA LEU A 96 0.60 -22.16 -8.09
C LEU A 96 -0.02 -23.23 -9.00
N THR A 97 0.14 -24.50 -8.65
CA THR A 97 -0.44 -25.64 -9.37
C THR A 97 -1.13 -26.59 -8.40
N ASN A 98 -2.01 -27.43 -8.95
CA ASN A 98 -2.65 -28.53 -8.26
C ASN A 98 -2.34 -29.79 -9.09
N PRO A 99 -1.19 -30.45 -8.85
CA PRO A 99 -0.69 -31.48 -9.75
C PRO A 99 -1.66 -32.64 -9.97
N SER A 100 -2.41 -33.02 -8.93
CA SER A 100 -3.42 -34.07 -8.99
C SER A 100 -4.72 -33.65 -9.68
N ALA A 101 -4.86 -32.37 -10.05
CA ALA A 101 -6.06 -31.76 -10.64
C ALA A 101 -7.37 -32.07 -9.87
N ASN A 102 -7.27 -32.37 -8.57
CA ASN A 102 -8.37 -32.84 -7.73
C ASN A 102 -9.13 -31.72 -7.02
N TYR A 103 -8.66 -30.47 -7.03
CA TYR A 103 -9.31 -29.39 -6.27
C TYR A 103 -10.79 -29.21 -6.61
N ALA A 104 -11.13 -29.12 -7.89
CA ALA A 104 -12.51 -28.89 -8.35
C ALA A 104 -13.41 -30.13 -8.15
N PHE A 105 -12.84 -31.32 -8.06
CA PHE A 105 -13.57 -32.56 -7.78
C PHE A 105 -13.83 -32.74 -6.30
N THR A 106 -12.88 -32.33 -5.44
CA THR A 106 -13.01 -32.37 -3.99
C THR A 106 -13.93 -31.26 -3.48
N PHE A 107 -13.87 -30.08 -4.08
CA PHE A 107 -14.69 -28.92 -3.73
C PHE A 107 -15.59 -28.57 -4.91
N ASP A 108 -16.76 -29.22 -4.93
CA ASP A 108 -17.71 -29.24 -6.03
C ASP A 108 -18.49 -27.92 -6.23
N LYS A 109 -18.44 -27.01 -5.26
CA LYS A 109 -19.12 -25.72 -5.39
C LYS A 109 -18.42 -24.83 -6.41
N THR A 110 -19.20 -24.27 -7.32
CA THR A 110 -18.73 -23.35 -8.35
C THR A 110 -19.54 -22.06 -8.33
N LEU A 111 -18.85 -20.93 -8.53
CA LEU A 111 -19.50 -19.68 -8.88
C LEU A 111 -19.53 -19.59 -10.41
N GLU A 112 -20.72 -19.58 -10.98
CA GLU A 112 -20.93 -19.42 -12.40
C GLU A 112 -21.02 -17.94 -12.75
N ILE A 113 -20.20 -17.48 -13.70
CA ILE A 113 -20.26 -16.10 -14.21
C ILE A 113 -20.31 -16.18 -15.73
N THR A 114 -21.34 -15.57 -16.31
CA THR A 114 -21.46 -15.41 -17.77
C THR A 114 -20.86 -14.06 -18.17
N ASP A 115 -19.92 -14.08 -19.11
CA ASP A 115 -19.30 -12.86 -19.62
C ASP A 115 -20.15 -12.13 -20.66
N GLU A 116 -19.69 -10.96 -21.11
CA GLU A 116 -20.39 -10.12 -22.11
C GLU A 116 -20.51 -10.80 -23.48
N THR A 117 -19.69 -11.83 -23.75
CA THR A 117 -19.71 -12.64 -24.97
C THR A 117 -20.52 -13.93 -24.82
N SER A 118 -21.28 -14.08 -23.73
CA SER A 118 -22.07 -15.28 -23.39
C SER A 118 -21.22 -16.53 -23.14
N VAL A 119 -19.94 -16.38 -22.80
CA VAL A 119 -19.09 -17.48 -22.32
C VAL A 119 -19.29 -17.66 -20.83
N VAL A 120 -19.56 -18.91 -20.41
CA VAL A 120 -19.79 -19.27 -19.02
C VAL A 120 -18.47 -19.72 -18.36
N PHE A 121 -18.10 -19.07 -17.27
CA PHE A 121 -16.94 -19.40 -16.45
C PHE A 121 -17.38 -19.99 -15.12
N ASN A 122 -16.84 -21.18 -14.80
CA ASN A 122 -17.08 -21.86 -13.54
C ASN A 122 -15.86 -21.73 -12.64
N PHE A 123 -16.01 -21.00 -11.54
CA PHE A 123 -14.95 -20.77 -10.57
C PHE A 123 -15.12 -21.71 -9.37
N PRO A 124 -14.33 -22.80 -9.26
CA PRO A 124 -14.46 -23.74 -8.16
C PRO A 124 -13.97 -23.12 -6.85
N TYR A 125 -14.68 -23.40 -5.75
CA TYR A 125 -14.33 -22.88 -4.45
C TYR A 125 -14.65 -23.82 -3.28
N TYR A 126 -13.75 -23.81 -2.30
CA TYR A 126 -14.04 -24.30 -0.96
C TYR A 126 -14.85 -23.24 -0.19
N THR A 127 -15.79 -23.67 0.64
CA THR A 127 -16.54 -22.79 1.54
C THR A 127 -16.47 -23.26 2.98
N PHE A 128 -16.43 -22.30 3.90
CA PHE A 128 -16.65 -22.55 5.31
C PHE A 128 -17.83 -21.74 5.81
N ALA A 129 -18.82 -22.44 6.36
CA ALA A 129 -20.00 -21.85 6.96
C ALA A 129 -20.22 -22.41 8.37
N ARG A 130 -20.75 -21.58 9.27
CA ARG A 130 -21.17 -21.98 10.61
C ARG A 130 -22.64 -21.68 10.78
N THR A 131 -23.28 -22.54 11.57
CA THR A 131 -24.61 -22.29 12.09
C THR A 131 -24.47 -21.38 13.30
N GLU A 132 -25.04 -20.19 13.23
CA GLU A 132 -25.07 -19.21 14.32
C GLU A 132 -26.53 -19.01 14.76
N THR A 133 -26.75 -18.99 16.08
CA THR A 133 -28.06 -18.68 16.66
C THR A 133 -28.08 -17.21 17.04
N TYR A 134 -29.01 -16.47 16.45
CA TYR A 134 -29.23 -15.05 16.72
C TYR A 134 -30.48 -14.91 17.58
N THR A 135 -30.39 -14.12 18.65
CA THR A 135 -31.57 -13.73 19.42
C THR A 135 -32.14 -12.46 18.80
N ILE A 136 -33.33 -12.56 18.22
CA ILE A 136 -34.06 -11.43 17.65
C ILE A 136 -35.07 -10.96 18.68
N GLU A 137 -34.95 -9.70 19.08
CA GLU A 137 -35.93 -9.03 19.93
C GLU A 137 -37.05 -8.49 19.03
N ASN A 138 -38.24 -9.07 19.16
CA ASN A 138 -39.42 -8.68 18.41
C ASN A 138 -39.99 -7.37 18.94
N SER A 139 -40.82 -6.71 18.12
CA SER A 139 -41.45 -5.43 18.48
C SER A 139 -42.40 -5.51 19.69
N ASP A 140 -42.75 -6.71 20.13
CA ASP A 140 -43.57 -7.01 21.32
C ASP A 140 -42.73 -7.29 22.58
N GLY A 141 -41.39 -7.20 22.51
CA GLY A 141 -40.47 -7.47 23.61
C GLY A 141 -40.20 -8.95 23.86
N THR A 142 -40.70 -9.85 23.00
CA THR A 142 -40.34 -11.27 23.04
C THR A 142 -39.01 -11.50 22.31
N THR A 143 -38.25 -12.50 22.77
CA THR A 143 -37.02 -12.91 22.09
C THR A 143 -37.25 -14.22 21.35
N THR A 144 -36.93 -14.23 20.06
CA THR A 144 -36.94 -15.43 19.22
C THR A 144 -35.52 -15.81 18.85
N GLU A 145 -35.16 -17.07 19.01
CA GLU A 145 -33.89 -17.59 18.51
C GLU A 145 -34.05 -17.98 17.04
N GLU A 146 -33.35 -17.27 16.15
CA GLU A 146 -33.24 -17.63 14.74
C GLU A 146 -31.89 -18.32 14.52
N THR A 147 -31.92 -19.56 14.06
CA THR A 147 -30.71 -20.29 13.66
C THR A 147 -30.45 -20.05 12.18
N LYS A 148 -29.32 -19.41 11.85
CA LYS A 148 -28.96 -19.08 10.46
C LYS A 148 -27.55 -19.59 10.13
N VAL A 149 -27.42 -20.15 8.93
CA VAL A 149 -26.13 -20.58 8.40
C VAL A 149 -25.42 -19.38 7.77
N THR A 150 -24.37 -18.92 8.43
CA THR A 150 -23.53 -17.82 7.98
C THR A 150 -22.27 -18.37 7.32
N GLU A 151 -21.99 -17.92 6.10
CA GLU A 151 -20.80 -18.31 5.36
C GLU A 151 -19.71 -17.29 5.66
N HIS A 152 -18.55 -17.75 6.11
CA HIS A 152 -17.47 -16.87 6.58
C HIS A 152 -16.32 -16.76 5.58
N LEU A 153 -16.07 -17.79 4.76
CA LEU A 153 -14.97 -17.78 3.81
C LEU A 153 -15.28 -18.58 2.55
N ARG A 154 -14.90 -18.04 1.40
CA ARG A 154 -14.75 -18.77 0.14
C ARG A 154 -13.29 -18.78 -0.31
N VAL A 155 -12.73 -19.93 -0.64
CA VAL A 155 -11.39 -20.02 -1.24
C VAL A 155 -11.57 -20.49 -2.67
N TYR A 156 -11.36 -19.61 -3.64
CA TYR A 156 -11.41 -19.91 -5.05
C TYR A 156 -10.04 -20.38 -5.52
N TYR A 157 -10.00 -21.48 -6.27
CA TYR A 157 -8.80 -21.93 -6.95
C TYR A 157 -8.97 -21.76 -8.45
N VAL A 158 -8.26 -20.78 -9.02
CA VAL A 158 -8.39 -20.40 -10.43
C VAL A 158 -7.09 -20.56 -11.19
N ALA A 159 -6.05 -21.11 -10.53
CA ALA A 159 -4.73 -21.28 -11.10
C ALA A 159 -4.68 -22.32 -12.24
N SER A 160 -5.59 -23.30 -12.23
CA SER A 160 -5.76 -24.28 -13.30
C SER A 160 -6.57 -23.75 -14.49
N MET A 161 -7.17 -22.57 -14.37
CA MET A 161 -7.93 -21.97 -15.47
C MET A 161 -6.95 -21.31 -16.44
N ASP A 162 -6.85 -21.86 -17.65
CA ASP A 162 -6.07 -21.27 -18.72
C ASP A 162 -6.92 -20.32 -19.58
N GLY A 163 -6.28 -19.29 -20.13
CA GLY A 163 -6.90 -18.32 -21.05
C GLY A 163 -7.09 -16.92 -20.48
N PHE A 164 -7.82 -16.09 -21.23
CA PHE A 164 -8.18 -14.73 -20.86
C PHE A 164 -9.69 -14.54 -20.99
N VAL A 165 -10.29 -13.83 -20.04
CA VAL A 165 -11.68 -13.38 -20.11
C VAL A 165 -11.71 -12.03 -20.82
N PHE A 166 -12.57 -11.89 -21.83
CA PHE A 166 -12.78 -10.61 -22.50
C PHE A 166 -13.87 -9.82 -21.76
N HIS A 167 -13.51 -8.69 -21.17
CA HIS A 167 -14.46 -7.86 -20.44
C HIS A 167 -14.11 -6.38 -20.58
N GLY A 168 -15.08 -5.57 -21.04
CA GLY A 168 -14.88 -4.13 -21.21
C GLY A 168 -13.72 -3.77 -22.17
N GLY A 169 -13.54 -4.55 -23.24
CA GLY A 169 -12.51 -4.32 -24.26
C GLY A 169 -11.09 -4.74 -23.86
N LYS A 170 -10.92 -5.49 -22.76
CA LYS A 170 -9.61 -5.93 -22.24
C LYS A 170 -9.58 -7.44 -22.03
N HIS A 171 -8.41 -8.03 -22.26
CA HIS A 171 -8.10 -9.40 -21.86
C HIS A 171 -7.66 -9.40 -20.39
N LEU A 172 -8.45 -10.05 -19.53
CA LEU A 172 -8.17 -10.21 -18.11
C LEU A 172 -7.83 -11.66 -17.81
N THR A 173 -6.90 -11.91 -16.90
CA THR A 173 -6.71 -13.27 -16.36
C THR A 173 -7.92 -13.66 -15.51
N PRO A 174 -8.25 -14.96 -15.38
CA PRO A 174 -9.41 -15.42 -14.60
C PRO A 174 -9.42 -14.89 -13.16
N GLU A 175 -8.26 -14.87 -12.51
CA GLU A 175 -8.04 -14.29 -11.17
C GLU A 175 -8.41 -12.79 -11.08
N VAL A 176 -8.03 -11.99 -12.08
CA VAL A 176 -8.32 -10.55 -12.11
C VAL A 176 -9.80 -10.31 -12.45
N TYR A 177 -10.37 -11.10 -13.35
CA TYR A 177 -11.79 -11.02 -13.70
C TYR A 177 -12.67 -11.33 -12.48
N LEU A 178 -12.43 -12.46 -11.80
CA LEU A 178 -13.16 -12.85 -10.60
C LEU A 178 -13.01 -11.80 -9.49
N ALA A 179 -11.80 -11.30 -9.26
CA ALA A 179 -11.57 -10.24 -8.27
C ALA A 179 -12.35 -8.95 -8.60
N ASN A 180 -12.47 -8.58 -9.87
CA ASN A 180 -13.23 -7.40 -10.29
C ASN A 180 -14.74 -7.63 -10.19
N TYR A 181 -15.23 -8.82 -10.53
CA TYR A 181 -16.63 -9.21 -10.39
C TYR A 181 -17.06 -9.13 -8.93
N LEU A 182 -16.34 -9.81 -8.03
CA LEU A 182 -16.65 -9.82 -6.59
C LEU A 182 -16.49 -8.45 -5.93
N ALA A 183 -15.69 -7.53 -6.50
CA ALA A 183 -15.57 -6.16 -6.00
C ALA A 183 -16.82 -5.31 -6.31
N LYS A 184 -17.53 -5.64 -7.39
CA LYS A 184 -18.73 -4.92 -7.85
C LYS A 184 -20.04 -5.58 -7.42
N ALA A 185 -19.96 -6.80 -6.88
CA ALA A 185 -21.10 -7.55 -6.38
C ALA A 185 -21.93 -6.74 -5.38
N LYS A 186 -23.25 -6.85 -5.47
CA LYS A 186 -24.20 -6.30 -4.51
C LYS A 186 -24.84 -7.45 -3.74
N SER A 187 -25.12 -7.26 -2.46
CA SER A 187 -25.73 -8.30 -1.61
C SER A 187 -27.10 -8.77 -2.10
N THR A 188 -27.77 -8.00 -2.96
CA THR A 188 -29.03 -8.37 -3.62
C THR A 188 -28.86 -9.39 -4.74
N GLU A 189 -27.67 -9.46 -5.32
CA GLU A 189 -27.35 -10.28 -6.51
C GLU A 189 -26.43 -11.45 -6.14
N GLU A 190 -25.45 -11.21 -5.27
CA GLU A 190 -24.45 -12.18 -4.85
C GLU A 190 -24.17 -12.02 -3.36
N LYS A 191 -23.98 -13.14 -2.66
CA LYS A 191 -23.68 -13.11 -1.23
C LYS A 191 -22.27 -12.55 -1.02
N ILE A 192 -22.16 -11.46 -0.27
CA ILE A 192 -20.86 -10.86 0.07
C ILE A 192 -20.22 -11.66 1.21
N VAL A 193 -19.14 -12.37 0.88
CA VAL A 193 -18.38 -13.23 1.82
C VAL A 193 -16.89 -12.93 1.69
N SER A 194 -16.16 -13.01 2.80
CA SER A 194 -14.68 -13.00 2.77
C SER A 194 -14.19 -14.06 1.81
N HIS A 195 -13.20 -13.72 1.00
CA HIS A 195 -12.73 -14.65 -0.02
C HIS A 195 -11.25 -14.53 -0.32
N PHE A 196 -10.69 -15.68 -0.66
CA PHE A 196 -9.32 -15.86 -1.09
C PHE A 196 -9.39 -16.33 -2.54
N ILE A 197 -8.66 -15.68 -3.43
CA ILE A 197 -8.53 -16.10 -4.83
C ILE A 197 -7.09 -16.54 -5.00
N LEU A 198 -6.92 -17.86 -5.15
CA LEU A 198 -5.66 -18.51 -5.43
C LEU A 198 -5.51 -18.60 -6.96
N GLY A 199 -4.90 -17.56 -7.53
CA GLY A 199 -4.59 -17.47 -8.95
C GLY A 199 -3.33 -18.23 -9.34
N LYS A 200 -2.99 -18.21 -10.63
CA LYS A 200 -1.79 -18.87 -11.17
C LYS A 200 -0.52 -18.13 -10.74
N ASN A 201 -0.55 -16.80 -10.80
CA ASN A 201 0.61 -15.94 -10.57
C ASN A 201 0.51 -15.10 -9.28
N GLY A 202 -0.63 -15.14 -8.60
CA GLY A 202 -0.87 -14.29 -7.45
C GLY A 202 -2.04 -14.72 -6.60
N ILE A 203 -2.21 -13.96 -5.52
CA ILE A 203 -3.22 -14.19 -4.51
C ILE A 203 -3.94 -12.88 -4.19
N THR A 204 -5.27 -12.95 -4.13
CA THR A 204 -6.10 -11.84 -3.65
C THR A 204 -6.85 -12.31 -2.41
N ILE A 205 -6.83 -11.51 -1.36
CA ILE A 205 -7.59 -11.78 -0.14
C ILE A 205 -8.47 -10.57 0.15
N ARG A 206 -9.75 -10.81 0.44
CA ARG A 206 -10.68 -9.79 0.93
C ARG A 206 -11.40 -10.31 2.14
N ILE A 207 -11.43 -9.49 3.18
CA ILE A 207 -12.12 -9.78 4.43
C ILE A 207 -13.24 -8.77 4.59
N TYR A 208 -14.45 -9.28 4.80
CA TYR A 208 -15.65 -8.48 5.00
C TYR A 208 -16.16 -8.64 6.42
N ASN A 209 -16.74 -7.57 6.94
CA ASN A 209 -17.56 -7.66 8.13
C ASN A 209 -18.96 -8.16 7.70
N PRO A 210 -19.41 -9.34 8.16
CA PRO A 210 -20.67 -9.94 7.72
C PRO A 210 -21.90 -9.10 8.08
N THR A 211 -21.79 -8.20 9.08
CA THR A 211 -22.90 -7.33 9.50
C THR A 211 -22.98 -6.02 8.73
N LYS A 212 -21.91 -5.61 8.03
CA LYS A 212 -21.81 -4.30 7.36
C LYS A 212 -21.69 -4.38 5.84
N ALA A 213 -21.28 -5.54 5.32
CA ALA A 213 -20.95 -5.69 3.91
C ALA A 213 -22.21 -5.86 3.05
N THR A 214 -22.70 -4.75 2.49
CA THR A 214 -23.81 -4.72 1.52
C THR A 214 -23.34 -4.76 0.06
N GLU A 215 -22.08 -4.39 -0.18
CA GLU A 215 -21.47 -4.35 -1.50
C GLU A 215 -20.04 -4.88 -1.44
N GLY A 216 -19.56 -5.47 -2.53
CA GLY A 216 -18.20 -5.99 -2.65
C GLY A 216 -17.11 -4.93 -2.48
N LYS A 217 -17.43 -3.65 -2.66
CA LYS A 217 -16.53 -2.52 -2.41
C LYS A 217 -16.37 -2.20 -0.92
N ASN A 218 -17.31 -2.63 -0.06
CA ASN A 218 -17.32 -2.39 1.38
C ASN A 218 -16.41 -3.39 2.11
N VAL A 219 -15.19 -3.57 1.60
CA VAL A 219 -14.21 -4.49 2.15
C VAL A 219 -13.57 -3.89 3.39
N GLU A 220 -13.47 -4.65 4.48
CA GLU A 220 -12.78 -4.20 5.70
C GLU A 220 -11.27 -4.20 5.47
N ARG A 221 -10.76 -5.28 4.85
CA ARG A 221 -9.34 -5.44 4.54
C ARG A 221 -9.15 -6.13 3.21
N SER A 222 -8.24 -5.61 2.41
CA SER A 222 -7.88 -6.21 1.13
C SER A 222 -6.38 -6.38 1.00
N TYR A 223 -6.00 -7.41 0.28
CA TYR A 223 -4.61 -7.76 -0.01
C TYR A 223 -4.50 -8.30 -1.42
N ASN A 224 -3.41 -7.94 -2.09
CA ASN A 224 -3.02 -8.48 -3.39
C ASN A 224 -1.52 -8.76 -3.36
N GLY A 225 -1.14 -9.98 -3.76
CA GLY A 225 0.24 -10.44 -3.82
C GLY A 225 0.53 -11.19 -5.11
N VAL A 226 1.83 -11.34 -5.41
CA VAL A 226 2.32 -12.08 -6.59
C VAL A 226 3.38 -13.09 -6.17
N TYR A 227 3.40 -14.26 -6.80
CA TYR A 227 4.20 -15.40 -6.35
C TYR A 227 5.67 -15.36 -6.76
N LYS A 228 6.15 -14.28 -7.40
CA LYS A 228 7.51 -14.15 -7.96
C LYS A 228 8.67 -14.47 -7.01
N LYS A 229 8.45 -14.43 -5.69
CA LYS A 229 9.46 -14.72 -4.66
C LYS A 229 9.09 -15.87 -3.74
N VAL A 230 7.96 -16.54 -3.98
CA VAL A 230 7.50 -17.66 -3.17
C VAL A 230 8.42 -18.86 -3.42
N PRO A 231 8.88 -19.59 -2.38
CA PRO A 231 9.73 -20.75 -2.57
C PRO A 231 9.05 -21.84 -3.41
N VAL A 232 9.76 -22.34 -4.42
CA VAL A 232 9.34 -23.51 -5.21
C VAL A 232 9.31 -24.74 -4.30
N GLY A 233 8.30 -25.59 -4.47
CA GLY A 233 8.03 -26.76 -3.65
C GLY A 233 7.27 -26.46 -2.35
N LEU A 234 7.02 -25.18 -2.03
CA LEU A 234 6.11 -24.82 -0.95
C LEU A 234 4.71 -25.36 -1.28
N ASN A 235 4.05 -25.98 -0.31
CA ASN A 235 2.72 -26.54 -0.47
C ASN A 235 1.78 -25.97 0.58
N ILE A 236 0.67 -25.38 0.16
CA ILE A 236 -0.31 -24.77 1.07
C ILE A 236 -0.96 -25.84 1.97
N LYS A 237 -1.13 -27.08 1.48
CA LYS A 237 -1.61 -28.22 2.29
C LYS A 237 -0.77 -28.41 3.55
N ASN A 238 0.54 -28.19 3.45
CA ASN A 238 1.48 -28.40 4.55
C ASN A 238 1.35 -27.37 5.68
N PHE A 239 0.64 -26.24 5.50
CA PHE A 239 0.50 -25.25 6.58
C PHE A 239 -0.26 -25.79 7.79
N TYR A 240 -1.05 -26.85 7.63
CA TYR A 240 -1.72 -27.57 8.73
C TYR A 240 -0.83 -28.66 9.36
N LEU A 241 0.22 -29.10 8.65
CA LEU A 241 1.05 -30.24 9.02
C LEU A 241 2.42 -29.83 9.57
N LYS A 242 2.96 -28.71 9.08
CA LYS A 242 4.28 -28.19 9.38
C LYS A 242 4.19 -26.68 9.60
N GLY A 243 4.89 -26.19 10.63
CA GLY A 243 5.01 -24.77 10.90
C GLY A 243 5.87 -24.08 9.85
N LYS A 244 5.95 -22.76 9.94
CA LYS A 244 6.78 -21.93 9.03
C LYS A 244 8.25 -22.37 9.00
N ASP A 245 8.75 -22.95 10.09
CA ASP A 245 10.15 -23.39 10.25
C ASP A 245 10.36 -24.83 9.74
N GLY A 246 9.33 -25.48 9.19
CA GLY A 246 9.37 -26.83 8.65
C GLY A 246 9.16 -27.94 9.69
N ASN A 247 9.11 -27.60 10.98
CA ASN A 247 8.84 -28.54 12.07
C ASN A 247 7.38 -29.05 12.01
N PRO A 248 7.12 -30.34 12.31
CA PRO A 248 5.77 -30.86 12.42
C PRO A 248 4.93 -30.09 13.44
N LEU A 249 3.65 -29.88 13.13
CA LEU A 249 2.69 -29.27 14.04
C LEU A 249 1.93 -30.34 14.82
N ASP A 250 1.72 -30.08 16.11
CA ASP A 250 0.83 -30.86 16.96
C ASP A 250 -0.54 -30.17 17.02
N SER A 251 -1.57 -30.83 16.47
CA SER A 251 -2.95 -30.33 16.44
C SER A 251 -3.59 -30.16 17.83
N THR A 252 -3.00 -30.77 18.86
CA THR A 252 -3.47 -30.64 20.25
C THR A 252 -2.81 -29.48 21.00
N ALA A 253 -1.73 -28.92 20.45
CA ALA A 253 -1.02 -27.81 21.08
C ALA A 253 -1.85 -26.53 21.07
N MET A 254 -1.80 -25.77 22.17
CA MET A 254 -2.48 -24.47 22.28
C MET A 254 -2.00 -23.46 21.23
N THR A 255 -0.76 -23.60 20.75
CA THR A 255 -0.13 -22.74 19.73
C THR A 255 -0.45 -23.14 18.30
N PHE A 256 -1.14 -24.25 18.08
CA PHE A 256 -1.41 -24.80 16.74
C PHE A 256 -2.01 -23.76 15.79
N LYS A 257 -3.08 -23.08 16.24
CA LYS A 257 -3.77 -22.06 15.43
C LYS A 257 -2.84 -20.92 15.02
N SER A 258 -2.02 -20.43 15.95
CA SER A 258 -1.09 -19.33 15.67
C SER A 258 0.02 -19.75 14.70
N GLU A 259 0.47 -21.00 14.72
CA GLU A 259 1.50 -21.51 13.80
C GLU A 259 0.99 -21.70 12.38
N VAL A 260 -0.25 -22.20 12.22
CA VAL A 260 -0.92 -22.27 10.91
C VAL A 260 -1.08 -20.87 10.32
N LEU A 261 -1.57 -19.92 11.12
CA LEU A 261 -1.70 -18.52 10.70
C LEU A 261 -0.34 -17.86 10.42
N ALA A 262 0.72 -18.21 11.15
CA ALA A 262 2.07 -17.73 10.89
C ALA A 262 2.60 -18.21 9.53
N SER A 263 2.26 -19.43 9.12
CA SER A 263 2.62 -19.97 7.80
C SER A 263 1.91 -19.21 6.67
N TRP A 264 0.62 -18.90 6.85
CA TRP A 264 -0.12 -18.01 5.93
C TRP A 264 0.45 -16.59 5.91
N ALA A 265 0.75 -16.02 7.08
CA ALA A 265 1.37 -14.70 7.20
C ALA A 265 2.72 -14.65 6.47
N ASN A 266 3.52 -15.72 6.54
CA ASN A 266 4.77 -15.85 5.80
C ASN A 266 4.53 -15.86 4.28
N LEU A 267 3.61 -16.68 3.78
CA LEU A 267 3.25 -16.73 2.36
C LEU A 267 2.84 -15.35 1.84
N VAL A 268 1.94 -14.67 2.57
CA VAL A 268 1.42 -13.34 2.22
C VAL A 268 2.53 -12.29 2.29
N ASP A 269 3.45 -12.34 3.26
CA ASP A 269 4.58 -11.41 3.33
C ASP A 269 5.56 -11.59 2.16
N VAL A 270 5.86 -12.84 1.79
CA VAL A 270 6.75 -13.15 0.66
C VAL A 270 6.10 -12.73 -0.67
N ALA A 271 4.82 -13.05 -0.86
CA ALA A 271 4.07 -12.67 -2.06
C ALA A 271 3.84 -11.16 -2.18
N TYR A 272 3.83 -10.43 -1.07
CA TYR A 272 3.75 -8.97 -1.08
C TYR A 272 5.07 -8.29 -1.42
N GLY A 273 6.22 -8.97 -1.25
CA GLY A 273 7.55 -8.40 -1.45
C GLY A 273 7.71 -7.66 -2.79
N PRO A 274 7.39 -8.27 -3.94
CA PRO A 274 7.47 -7.60 -5.25
C PRO A 274 6.50 -6.42 -5.38
N VAL A 275 5.27 -6.55 -4.86
CA VAL A 275 4.27 -5.48 -4.87
C VAL A 275 4.76 -4.28 -4.07
N LYS A 276 5.33 -4.53 -2.89
CA LYS A 276 5.93 -3.50 -2.02
C LYS A 276 7.08 -2.77 -2.69
N VAL A 277 7.98 -3.47 -3.39
CA VAL A 277 9.10 -2.84 -4.10
C VAL A 277 8.58 -1.90 -5.20
N ASN A 278 7.61 -2.34 -5.99
CA ASN A 278 6.99 -1.50 -7.01
C ASN A 278 6.30 -0.28 -6.39
N LEU A 279 5.54 -0.49 -5.31
CA LEU A 279 4.87 0.60 -4.60
C LEU A 279 5.87 1.60 -4.00
N PHE A 280 6.97 1.08 -3.43
CA PHE A 280 8.04 1.88 -2.85
C PHE A 280 8.64 2.83 -3.89
N PHE A 281 9.03 2.32 -5.06
CA PHE A 281 9.59 3.16 -6.12
C PHE A 281 8.55 4.11 -6.72
N ALA A 282 7.32 3.65 -6.96
CA ALA A 282 6.28 4.48 -7.54
C ALA A 282 5.90 5.65 -6.61
N GLN A 283 5.65 5.38 -5.33
CA GLN A 283 5.29 6.42 -4.36
C GLN A 283 6.47 7.34 -4.03
N SER A 284 7.66 6.79 -3.79
CA SER A 284 8.84 7.61 -3.49
C SER A 284 9.24 8.47 -4.68
N GLY A 285 9.15 7.94 -5.90
CA GLY A 285 9.40 8.68 -7.13
C GLY A 285 8.39 9.81 -7.35
N LEU A 286 7.10 9.54 -7.12
CA LEU A 286 6.06 10.58 -7.19
C LEU A 286 6.27 11.67 -6.14
N SER A 287 6.58 11.32 -4.89
CA SER A 287 6.87 12.29 -3.84
C SER A 287 8.11 13.12 -4.16
N LEU A 288 9.16 12.49 -4.69
CA LEU A 288 10.37 13.16 -5.14
C LEU A 288 10.07 14.21 -6.22
N LEU A 289 9.25 13.85 -7.21
CA LEU A 289 8.80 14.75 -8.26
C LEU A 289 8.02 15.93 -7.70
N VAL A 290 7.06 15.68 -6.80
CA VAL A 290 6.25 16.73 -6.15
C VAL A 290 7.16 17.71 -5.41
N TYR A 291 8.12 17.22 -4.61
CA TYR A 291 9.06 18.08 -3.91
C TYR A 291 9.99 18.84 -4.84
N ALA A 292 10.42 18.23 -5.94
CA ALA A 292 11.23 18.91 -6.95
C ALA A 292 10.49 20.10 -7.57
N VAL A 293 9.23 19.90 -7.97
CA VAL A 293 8.39 20.95 -8.57
C VAL A 293 8.12 22.08 -7.58
N ILE A 294 7.69 21.75 -6.35
CA ILE A 294 7.41 22.76 -5.31
C ILE A 294 8.69 23.55 -4.97
N SER A 295 9.83 22.87 -4.86
CA SER A 295 11.11 23.51 -4.58
C SER A 295 11.52 24.50 -5.67
N ALA A 296 11.32 24.13 -6.94
CA ALA A 296 11.58 25.03 -8.07
C ALA A 296 10.60 26.23 -8.08
N PHE A 297 9.33 25.99 -7.76
CA PHE A 297 8.29 27.01 -7.70
C PHE A 297 8.62 28.13 -6.69
N ILE A 298 9.27 27.83 -5.57
CA ILE A 298 9.69 28.87 -4.62
C ILE A 298 10.72 29.83 -5.20
N GLY A 299 11.66 29.35 -6.02
CA GLY A 299 12.59 30.22 -6.73
C GLY A 299 11.87 31.20 -7.66
N LEU A 300 10.80 30.74 -8.32
CA LEU A 300 9.92 31.57 -9.13
C LEU A 300 9.14 32.60 -8.29
N VAL A 301 8.57 32.19 -7.14
CA VAL A 301 7.86 33.09 -6.23
C VAL A 301 8.78 34.22 -5.77
N ILE A 302 10.00 33.89 -5.35
CA ILE A 302 11.02 34.87 -4.93
C ILE A 302 11.33 35.82 -6.09
N PHE A 303 11.50 35.31 -7.31
CA PHE A 303 11.72 36.14 -8.48
C PHE A 303 10.58 37.14 -8.68
N LEU A 304 9.32 36.69 -8.70
CA LEU A 304 8.16 37.55 -8.87
C LEU A 304 8.05 38.60 -7.76
N SER A 305 8.29 38.23 -6.50
CA SER A 305 8.27 39.16 -5.36
C SER A 305 9.32 40.26 -5.48
N THR A 306 10.45 40.00 -6.14
CA THR A 306 11.50 41.01 -6.38
C THR A 306 11.23 41.95 -7.56
N ARG A 307 10.21 41.68 -8.40
CA ARG A 307 9.90 42.48 -9.61
C ARG A 307 8.97 43.67 -9.40
N GLY A 308 8.58 43.98 -8.16
CA GLY A 308 7.83 45.19 -7.85
C GLY A 308 8.56 46.47 -8.29
N LYS A 309 7.83 47.45 -8.85
CA LYS A 309 8.40 48.70 -9.42
C LYS A 309 9.32 49.46 -8.45
N ASN A 310 9.01 49.44 -7.15
CA ASN A 310 9.74 50.13 -6.08
C ASN A 310 10.52 49.17 -5.16
N ASN A 311 10.80 47.93 -5.60
CA ASN A 311 11.54 46.98 -4.78
C ASN A 311 13.06 47.23 -4.89
N PRO A 312 13.78 47.49 -3.78
CA PRO A 312 15.24 47.66 -3.79
C PRO A 312 15.99 46.41 -4.29
N ASN A 313 15.36 45.24 -4.22
CA ASN A 313 15.93 43.96 -4.65
C ASN A 313 15.65 43.62 -6.11
N ARG A 314 15.18 44.57 -6.93
CA ARG A 314 14.90 44.37 -8.36
C ARG A 314 16.15 43.99 -9.18
N SER A 315 17.34 44.27 -8.66
CA SER A 315 18.63 43.88 -9.26
C SER A 315 18.91 42.38 -9.19
N ILE A 316 18.17 41.61 -8.38
CA ILE A 316 18.32 40.15 -8.29
C ILE A 316 17.89 39.53 -9.63
N THR A 317 18.80 38.77 -10.23
CA THR A 317 18.57 38.05 -11.49
C THR A 317 17.75 36.79 -11.26
N PHE A 318 17.12 36.28 -12.32
CA PHE A 318 16.35 35.02 -12.26
C PHE A 318 17.17 33.86 -11.69
N LYS A 319 18.44 33.75 -12.11
CA LYS A 319 19.37 32.73 -11.63
C LYS A 319 19.63 32.85 -10.12
N GLU A 320 19.87 34.06 -9.63
CA GLU A 320 20.08 34.30 -8.20
C GLU A 320 18.80 34.01 -7.40
N SER A 321 17.61 34.34 -7.91
CA SER A 321 16.34 33.99 -7.26
C SER A 321 16.16 32.47 -7.12
N MET A 322 16.47 31.70 -8.17
CA MET A 322 16.45 30.24 -8.11
C MET A 322 17.47 29.68 -7.11
N GLN A 323 18.66 30.27 -7.06
CA GLN A 323 19.69 29.88 -6.09
C GLN A 323 19.23 30.17 -4.66
N ILE A 324 18.71 31.37 -4.37
CA ILE A 324 18.15 31.73 -3.05
C ILE A 324 17.06 30.73 -2.66
N GLY A 325 16.16 30.39 -3.59
CA GLY A 325 15.14 29.36 -3.38
C GLY A 325 15.74 28.03 -2.91
N CYS A 326 16.79 27.55 -3.58
CA CYS A 326 17.48 26.31 -3.20
C CYS A 326 18.11 26.36 -1.80
N TRP A 327 18.66 27.52 -1.41
CA TRP A 327 19.22 27.73 -0.06
C TRP A 327 18.16 27.71 1.05
N LEU A 328 16.88 27.89 0.72
CA LEU A 328 15.78 27.83 1.69
C LEU A 328 15.25 26.42 1.93
N LEU A 329 15.58 25.45 1.08
CA LEU A 329 14.92 24.13 1.09
C LEU A 329 15.34 23.22 2.25
N LEU A 330 16.58 23.38 2.76
CA LEU A 330 17.15 22.41 3.70
C LEU A 330 16.43 22.40 5.05
N SER A 331 15.98 23.55 5.55
CA SER A 331 15.24 23.62 6.83
C SER A 331 13.83 23.00 6.73
N PRO A 332 12.99 23.35 5.75
CA PRO A 332 11.73 22.65 5.46
C PRO A 332 11.91 21.14 5.26
N ALA A 333 12.97 20.71 4.58
CA ALA A 333 13.27 19.29 4.40
C ALA A 333 13.57 18.57 5.71
N LEU A 334 14.40 19.16 6.59
CA LEU A 334 14.70 18.60 7.90
C LEU A 334 13.47 18.57 8.82
N ILE A 335 12.64 19.61 8.79
CA ILE A 335 11.39 19.63 9.56
C ILE A 335 10.45 18.54 9.04
N THR A 336 10.36 18.37 7.72
CA THR A 336 9.57 17.31 7.09
C THR A 336 10.10 15.93 7.44
N LEU A 337 11.42 15.75 7.49
CA LEU A 337 12.02 14.50 7.96
C LEU A 337 11.55 14.18 9.39
N VAL A 338 11.64 15.14 10.31
CA VAL A 338 11.29 14.90 11.72
C VAL A 338 9.78 14.70 11.88
N ILE A 339 8.96 15.68 11.49
CA ILE A 339 7.50 15.64 11.71
C ILE A 339 6.84 14.60 10.78
N GLY A 340 7.25 14.56 9.52
CA GLY A 340 6.73 13.60 8.54
C GLY A 340 7.07 12.16 8.91
N SER A 341 8.12 11.89 9.69
CA SER A 341 8.39 10.52 10.18
C SER A 341 7.31 10.03 11.16
N PHE A 342 6.69 10.93 11.92
CA PHE A 342 5.55 10.61 12.78
C PHE A 342 4.22 10.60 12.02
N LEU A 343 4.12 11.41 10.96
CA LEU A 343 2.90 11.58 10.15
C LEU A 343 3.19 11.45 8.64
N PRO A 344 3.53 10.25 8.13
CA PRO A 344 4.03 10.11 6.75
C PRO A 344 3.02 10.51 5.68
N GLN A 345 1.72 10.26 5.91
CA GLN A 345 0.64 10.64 5.00
C GLN A 345 0.51 12.16 4.81
N TYR A 346 1.01 12.96 5.75
CA TYR A 346 1.01 14.42 5.69
C TYR A 346 2.38 15.02 5.37
N ALA A 347 3.40 14.20 5.07
CA ALA A 347 4.77 14.67 4.84
C ALA A 347 4.83 15.75 3.74
N ALA A 348 4.08 15.58 2.65
CA ALA A 348 4.07 16.57 1.58
C ALA A 348 3.42 17.90 1.98
N LEU A 349 2.33 17.83 2.75
CA LEU A 349 1.69 19.03 3.30
C LEU A 349 2.62 19.76 4.27
N ILE A 350 3.31 19.03 5.14
CA ILE A 350 4.30 19.57 6.08
C ILE A 350 5.42 20.27 5.30
N TYR A 351 5.92 19.65 4.22
CA TYR A 351 6.95 20.24 3.37
C TYR A 351 6.49 21.56 2.74
N VAL A 352 5.29 21.57 2.13
CA VAL A 352 4.70 22.78 1.54
C VAL A 352 4.49 23.88 2.57
N ALA A 353 3.90 23.55 3.72
CA ALA A 353 3.59 24.52 4.75
C ALA A 353 4.85 25.16 5.33
N THR A 354 5.85 24.35 5.67
CA THR A 354 7.12 24.83 6.23
C THR A 354 7.91 25.66 5.23
N LEU A 355 7.94 25.23 3.97
CA LEU A 355 8.59 25.99 2.90
C LEU A 355 7.84 27.29 2.56
N GLY A 356 6.50 27.26 2.56
CA GLY A 356 5.65 28.43 2.37
C GLY A 356 5.85 29.47 3.46
N MET A 357 5.75 29.08 4.74
CA MET A 357 6.01 29.97 5.89
C MET A 357 7.39 30.60 5.81
N ARG A 358 8.41 29.79 5.48
CA ARG A 358 9.78 30.26 5.35
C ARG A 358 9.95 31.27 4.22
N SER A 359 9.30 31.03 3.08
CA SER A 359 9.34 31.92 1.91
C SER A 359 8.61 33.23 2.19
N VAL A 360 7.44 33.17 2.82
CA VAL A 360 6.69 34.36 3.26
C VAL A 360 7.56 35.19 4.22
N TRP A 361 8.19 34.57 5.21
CA TRP A 361 9.07 35.28 6.14
C TRP A 361 10.25 35.97 5.43
N LEU A 362 10.88 35.31 4.45
CA LEU A 362 11.93 35.92 3.64
C LEU A 362 11.41 37.12 2.83
N THR A 363 10.22 37.01 2.22
CA THR A 363 9.63 38.13 1.48
C THR A 363 9.27 39.32 2.37
N MET A 364 8.75 39.06 3.58
CA MET A 364 8.32 40.10 4.51
C MET A 364 9.46 40.82 5.22
N LYS A 365 10.56 40.13 5.53
CA LYS A 365 11.68 40.68 6.33
C LYS A 365 12.89 41.06 5.49
N SER A 366 13.34 40.17 4.63
CA SER A 366 14.62 40.32 3.91
C SER A 366 14.44 40.95 2.52
N LEU A 367 13.27 40.79 1.89
CA LEU A 367 12.97 41.35 0.56
C LEU A 367 11.92 42.46 0.55
N ARG A 368 11.64 43.07 1.71
CA ARG A 368 10.60 44.11 1.85
C ARG A 368 10.93 45.36 1.01
N PRO A 369 9.94 46.00 0.37
CA PRO A 369 10.11 47.33 -0.20
C PRO A 369 10.49 48.34 0.90
N VAL A 370 11.47 49.20 0.64
CA VAL A 370 11.78 50.31 1.56
C VAL A 370 10.53 51.20 1.60
N GLN A 371 9.90 51.33 2.77
CA GLN A 371 8.87 52.34 2.95
C GLN A 371 9.54 53.71 2.81
N PRO A 372 9.01 54.64 2.00
CA PRO A 372 9.54 55.99 1.97
C PRO A 372 9.54 56.52 3.40
N ALA A 373 10.68 57.05 3.84
CA ALA A 373 10.77 57.75 5.12
C ALA A 373 9.66 58.82 5.13
N LYS A 374 8.79 58.77 6.14
CA LYS A 374 7.84 59.85 6.39
C LYS A 374 8.57 61.06 6.93
#